data_AF-A0A957M663-F1
#
_entry.id   AF-A0A957M663-F1
#
_cell.length_a   1.000
_cell.length_b   1.000
_cell.length_c   1.000
_cell.angle_alpha   90.00
_cell.angle_beta   90.00
_cell.angle_gamma   90.00
#
_symmetry.space_group_name_H-M   'P 1'
#
loop_
_entity.id
_entity.type
_entity.pdbx_description
1 polymer ?
#
loop_
_entity_poly.entity_id
_entity_poly.type
_entity_poly.pdbx_seq_one_letter_code
_entity_poly.pdbx_strand_id
1 'polypeptide(L)'
;MKRLLGTQNNVQRAMLVVILTMAQALVLTACRPVAPDAMPEPDAVITEQVTTFENQGETVVGTLAVPTTSGAPYPVVLLLHGFTNERNELPVGGTDETMYGRLARLLGAAGMASLRIDFRGSGESDGAWADTTFTGQLDDARAAVDYLA
;
A
#
# COMPACT_ATOMS: atom_id res chain seq x y z
N MET A 1 -25.11 47.86 25.22
CA MET A 1 -23.97 46.98 24.85
C MET A 1 -24.39 45.51 24.74
N LYS A 2 -25.41 45.14 23.94
CA LYS A 2 -25.92 43.74 23.83
C LYS A 2 -25.79 43.11 22.43
N ARG A 3 -25.13 43.76 21.46
CA ARG A 3 -25.07 43.29 20.06
C ARG A 3 -23.80 42.54 19.65
N LEU A 4 -22.83 42.34 20.54
CA LEU A 4 -21.53 41.73 20.21
C LEU A 4 -21.37 40.25 20.61
N LEU A 5 -22.28 39.69 21.42
CA LEU A 5 -22.19 38.31 21.92
C LEU A 5 -22.97 37.26 21.09
N GLY A 6 -23.90 37.70 20.23
CA GLY A 6 -24.68 36.79 19.38
C GLY A 6 -23.93 36.28 18.14
N THR A 7 -22.97 37.07 17.65
CA THR A 7 -22.23 36.75 16.42
C THR A 7 -21.15 35.69 16.65
N GLN A 8 -20.48 35.69 17.82
CA GLN A 8 -19.46 34.68 18.14
C GLN A 8 -20.04 33.25 18.22
N ASN A 9 -21.23 33.09 18.79
CA ASN A 9 -21.88 31.77 18.89
C ASN A 9 -22.26 31.19 17.52
N ASN A 10 -22.65 32.05 16.57
CA ASN A 10 -23.01 31.61 15.22
C ASN A 10 -21.77 31.27 14.39
N VAL A 11 -20.68 32.02 14.55
CA VAL A 11 -19.42 31.72 13.86
C VAL A 11 -18.77 30.44 14.39
N GLN A 12 -18.73 30.24 15.71
CA GLN A 12 -18.19 29.01 16.31
C GLN A 12 -19.05 27.77 15.98
N ARG A 13 -20.39 27.90 15.94
CA ARG A 13 -21.28 26.81 15.51
C ARG A 13 -21.14 26.50 14.02
N ALA A 14 -21.04 27.52 13.17
CA ALA A 14 -20.82 27.32 11.74
C ALA A 14 -19.46 26.65 11.46
N MET A 15 -18.41 27.05 12.19
CA MET A 15 -17.08 26.49 12.05
C MET A 15 -17.01 25.03 12.53
N LEU A 16 -17.70 24.68 13.63
CA LEU A 16 -17.79 23.30 14.12
C LEU A 16 -18.58 22.39 13.16
N VAL A 17 -19.65 22.89 12.54
CA VAL A 17 -20.44 22.14 11.55
C VAL A 17 -19.64 21.91 10.26
N VAL A 18 -18.87 22.90 9.79
CA VAL A 18 -18.02 22.76 8.59
C VAL A 18 -16.86 21.78 8.82
N ILE A 19 -16.24 21.79 10.00
CA ILE A 19 -15.18 20.82 10.33
C ILE A 19 -15.73 19.39 10.40
N LEU A 20 -16.93 19.22 10.96
CA LEU A 20 -17.56 17.89 11.08
C LEU A 20 -18.04 17.34 9.73
N THR A 21 -18.55 18.19 8.82
CA THR A 21 -18.97 17.75 7.48
C THR A 21 -17.79 17.43 6.56
N MET A 22 -16.68 18.18 6.66
CA MET A 22 -15.45 17.88 5.92
C MET A 22 -14.80 16.57 6.38
N ALA A 23 -14.85 16.27 7.69
CA ALA A 23 -14.36 15.00 8.23
C ALA A 23 -15.19 13.79 7.76
N GLN A 24 -16.52 13.94 7.63
CA GLN A 24 -17.39 12.87 7.12
C GLN A 24 -17.21 12.61 5.62
N ALA A 25 -16.90 13.64 4.82
CA ALA A 25 -16.61 13.48 3.40
C ALA A 25 -15.28 12.75 3.14
N LEU A 26 -14.26 12.98 3.97
CA LEU A 26 -12.95 12.34 3.84
C LEU A 26 -12.97 10.83 4.18
N VAL A 27 -13.84 10.42 5.10
CA VAL A 27 -13.96 9.00 5.51
C VAL A 27 -14.76 8.17 4.50
N LEU A 28 -15.74 8.76 3.79
CA LEU A 28 -16.57 8.02 2.83
C LEU A 28 -15.91 7.78 1.47
N THR A 29 -14.87 8.54 1.09
CA THR A 29 -14.20 8.35 -0.21
C THR A 29 -13.14 7.23 -0.18
N ALA A 30 -12.68 6.80 0.99
CA ALA A 30 -11.63 5.79 1.12
C ALA A 30 -12.12 4.33 1.06
N CYS A 31 -13.40 4.07 1.34
CA CYS A 31 -14.00 2.73 1.27
C CYS A 31 -15.13 2.70 0.25
N ARG A 32 -14.79 2.67 -1.04
CA ARG A 32 -15.75 2.23 -2.04
C ARG A 32 -15.76 0.71 -2.02
N PRO A 33 -16.89 0.05 -1.72
CA PRO A 33 -16.94 -1.41 -1.76
C PRO A 33 -16.64 -1.88 -3.18
N VAL A 34 -15.62 -2.72 -3.34
CA VAL A 34 -15.43 -3.50 -4.56
C VAL A 34 -16.66 -4.39 -4.73
N ALA A 35 -17.37 -4.22 -5.84
CA ALA A 35 -18.53 -5.04 -6.13
C ALA A 35 -18.10 -6.52 -6.23
N PRO A 36 -18.85 -7.45 -5.63
CA PRO A 36 -18.44 -8.87 -5.52
C PRO A 36 -18.34 -9.61 -6.86
N ASP A 37 -18.88 -9.05 -7.95
CA ASP A 37 -19.00 -9.73 -9.25
C ASP A 37 -18.11 -9.15 -10.37
N ALA A 38 -17.26 -8.16 -10.07
CA ALA A 38 -16.28 -7.69 -11.05
C ALA A 38 -14.92 -8.31 -10.74
N MET A 39 -14.71 -9.56 -11.16
CA MET A 39 -13.36 -10.07 -11.38
C MET A 39 -12.89 -9.52 -12.73
N PRO A 40 -12.03 -8.49 -12.76
CA PRO A 40 -11.58 -7.90 -14.01
C PRO A 40 -10.79 -8.91 -14.83
N GLU A 41 -10.97 -8.82 -16.16
CA GLU A 41 -10.35 -9.69 -17.16
C GLU A 41 -8.80 -9.70 -17.04
N PRO A 42 -8.13 -10.80 -17.43
CA PRO A 42 -6.76 -11.11 -17.03
C PRO A 42 -5.67 -10.24 -17.67
N ASP A 43 -5.96 -9.59 -18.78
CA ASP A 43 -4.93 -9.08 -19.66
C ASP A 43 -4.61 -7.60 -19.37
N ALA A 44 -3.46 -7.41 -18.70
CA ALA A 44 -2.70 -6.16 -18.53
C ALA A 44 -3.30 -5.07 -17.62
N VAL A 45 -3.72 -5.44 -16.39
CA VAL A 45 -4.22 -4.46 -15.41
C VAL A 45 -3.12 -3.78 -14.57
N ILE A 46 -1.91 -4.34 -14.56
CA ILE A 46 -0.74 -3.78 -13.86
C ILE A 46 0.51 -3.80 -14.73
N THR A 47 1.38 -2.82 -14.52
CA THR A 47 2.79 -2.88 -14.92
C THR A 47 3.62 -3.21 -13.71
N GLU A 48 4.43 -4.26 -13.78
CA GLU A 48 5.39 -4.61 -12.74
C GLU A 48 6.79 -4.14 -13.10
N GLN A 49 7.49 -3.60 -12.11
CA GLN A 49 8.88 -3.20 -12.20
C GLN A 49 9.64 -3.71 -10.98
N VAL A 50 10.75 -4.42 -11.20
CA VAL A 50 11.71 -4.69 -10.13
C VAL A 50 12.40 -3.39 -9.75
N THR A 51 12.41 -3.12 -8.45
CA THR A 51 13.00 -1.91 -7.88
C THR A 51 13.95 -2.28 -6.75
N THR A 52 14.85 -1.36 -6.42
CA THR A 52 15.79 -1.52 -5.32
C THR A 52 15.88 -0.22 -4.51
N PHE A 53 16.14 -0.37 -3.22
CA PHE A 53 16.47 0.74 -2.32
C PHE A 53 17.44 0.26 -1.24
N GLU A 54 18.12 1.20 -0.62
CA GLU A 54 19.13 0.91 0.41
C GLU A 54 18.50 0.92 1.81
N ASN A 55 18.90 -0.04 2.65
CA ASN A 55 18.67 0.02 4.08
C ASN A 55 19.94 -0.38 4.84
N GLN A 56 20.47 0.52 5.66
CA GLN A 56 21.68 0.29 6.46
C GLN A 56 22.91 -0.19 5.64
N GLY A 57 22.99 0.20 4.37
CA GLY A 57 24.10 -0.16 3.47
C GLY A 57 23.97 -1.52 2.79
N GLU A 58 22.78 -2.12 2.87
CA GLU A 58 22.41 -3.33 2.15
C GLU A 58 21.21 -3.04 1.22
N THR A 59 21.22 -3.69 0.06
CA THR A 59 20.16 -3.56 -0.94
C THR A 59 18.92 -4.35 -0.53
N VAL A 60 17.77 -3.69 -0.56
CA VAL A 60 16.45 -4.31 -0.50
C VAL A 60 15.85 -4.32 -1.90
N VAL A 61 15.50 -5.52 -2.39
CA VAL A 61 14.86 -5.71 -3.70
C VAL A 61 13.36 -5.82 -3.50
N GLY A 62 12.60 -5.19 -4.40
CA GLY A 62 11.15 -5.30 -4.44
C GLY A 62 10.59 -5.35 -5.85
N THR A 63 9.30 -5.62 -5.95
CA THR A 63 8.53 -5.50 -7.19
C THR A 63 7.37 -4.53 -6.97
N LEU A 64 7.41 -3.41 -7.68
CA LEU A 64 6.36 -2.39 -7.70
C LEU A 64 5.39 -2.74 -8.83
N ALA A 65 4.13 -2.98 -8.48
CA ALA A 65 3.03 -3.16 -9.41
C ALA A 65 2.14 -1.90 -9.42
N VAL A 66 2.03 -1.25 -10.57
CA VAL A 66 1.26 -0.03 -10.75
C VAL A 66 0.06 -0.31 -11.66
N PRO A 67 -1.17 0.13 -11.32
CA PRO A 67 -2.32 -0.04 -12.21
C PRO A 67 -2.12 0.68 -13.54
N THR A 68 -2.50 0.03 -14.65
CA THR A 68 -2.44 0.62 -16.01
C THR A 68 -3.68 1.45 -16.35
N THR A 69 -4.78 1.26 -15.60
CA THR A 69 -6.11 1.76 -15.93
C THR A 69 -6.54 2.98 -15.12
N SER A 70 -5.81 3.35 -14.07
CA SER A 70 -6.07 4.54 -13.25
C SER A 70 -5.00 5.62 -13.49
N GLY A 71 -5.37 6.89 -13.35
CA GLY A 71 -4.42 8.01 -13.31
C GLY A 71 -3.99 8.33 -11.87
N ALA A 72 -2.72 8.69 -11.68
CA ALA A 72 -2.17 9.01 -10.36
C ALA A 72 -2.87 10.23 -9.71
N PRO A 73 -2.90 10.32 -8.37
CA PRO A 73 -2.32 9.40 -7.39
C PRO A 73 -3.19 8.16 -7.11
N TYR A 74 -2.57 7.08 -6.64
CA TYR A 74 -3.25 5.83 -6.23
C TYR A 74 -2.94 5.51 -4.76
N PRO A 75 -3.86 4.86 -4.02
CA PRO A 75 -3.47 4.16 -2.80
C PRO A 75 -2.47 3.04 -3.13
N VAL A 76 -1.54 2.78 -2.22
CA VAL A 76 -0.52 1.72 -2.36
C VAL A 76 -0.59 0.76 -1.17
N VAL A 77 -0.41 -0.53 -1.45
CA VAL A 77 -0.33 -1.60 -0.45
C VAL A 77 1.09 -2.15 -0.40
N LEU A 78 1.74 -2.09 0.77
CA LEU A 78 2.99 -2.78 1.03
C LEU A 78 2.72 -4.23 1.45
N LEU A 79 3.33 -5.18 0.74
CA LEU A 79 3.23 -6.62 0.97
C LEU A 79 4.55 -7.13 1.55
N LEU A 80 4.47 -7.82 2.68
CA LEU A 80 5.62 -8.31 3.45
C LEU A 80 5.51 -9.82 3.60
N HIS A 81 6.46 -10.57 3.04
CA HIS A 81 6.40 -12.03 3.05
C HIS A 81 6.59 -12.62 4.45
N GLY A 82 6.16 -13.86 4.61
CA GLY A 82 6.30 -14.66 5.82
C GLY A 82 7.72 -15.18 6.04
N PHE A 83 7.92 -15.82 7.19
CA PHE A 83 9.22 -16.36 7.56
C PHE A 83 9.68 -17.44 6.58
N THR A 84 10.96 -17.45 6.21
CA THR A 84 11.60 -18.36 5.23
C THR A 84 11.15 -18.24 3.77
N ASN A 85 10.28 -17.28 3.44
CA ASN A 85 9.83 -17.05 2.06
C ASN A 85 10.57 -15.86 1.40
N GLU A 86 10.08 -15.48 0.22
CA GLU A 86 10.52 -14.32 -0.58
C GLU A 86 9.29 -13.52 -1.06
N ARG A 87 9.52 -12.38 -1.69
CA ARG A 87 8.53 -11.34 -2.01
C ARG A 87 7.35 -11.81 -2.85
N ASN A 88 7.46 -12.89 -3.61
CA ASN A 88 6.36 -13.44 -4.39
C ASN A 88 5.50 -14.46 -3.61
N GLU A 89 5.97 -14.94 -2.47
CA GLU A 89 5.32 -15.98 -1.65
C GLU A 89 5.11 -17.31 -2.40
N LEU A 90 4.38 -18.24 -1.79
CA LEU A 90 4.17 -19.59 -2.34
C LEU A 90 3.41 -19.57 -3.69
N PRO A 91 3.62 -20.59 -4.55
CA PRO A 91 2.80 -20.81 -5.74
C PRO A 91 1.33 -21.06 -5.41
N VAL A 92 0.44 -20.60 -6.28
CA VAL A 92 -1.00 -20.92 -6.21
C VAL A 92 -1.25 -22.19 -7.01
N GLY A 93 -1.63 -23.27 -6.31
CA GLY A 93 -1.82 -24.59 -6.91
C GLY A 93 -2.78 -24.58 -8.11
N GLY A 94 -2.33 -25.18 -9.22
CA GLY A 94 -3.11 -25.26 -10.46
C GLY A 94 -3.04 -24.01 -11.34
N THR A 95 -2.15 -23.06 -11.04
CA THR A 95 -1.92 -21.85 -11.83
C THR A 95 -0.43 -21.55 -11.96
N ASP A 96 -0.07 -20.64 -12.86
CA ASP A 96 1.29 -20.11 -12.99
C ASP A 96 1.51 -18.85 -12.11
N GLU A 97 0.56 -18.52 -11.23
CA GLU A 97 0.64 -17.36 -10.34
C GLU A 97 1.31 -17.71 -8.99
N THR A 98 1.97 -16.73 -8.39
CA THR A 98 2.38 -16.77 -6.98
C THR A 98 1.36 -16.06 -6.11
N MET A 99 1.32 -16.34 -4.81
CA MET A 99 0.33 -15.77 -3.89
C MET A 99 0.33 -14.24 -3.91
N TYR A 100 1.51 -13.61 -3.81
CA TYR A 100 1.59 -12.15 -3.83
C TYR A 100 1.55 -11.56 -5.24
N GLY A 101 2.00 -12.29 -6.28
CA GLY A 101 1.78 -11.87 -7.67
C GLY A 101 0.28 -11.80 -8.01
N ARG A 102 -0.48 -12.81 -7.61
CA ARG A 102 -1.94 -12.85 -7.77
C ARG A 102 -2.62 -11.71 -7.01
N LEU A 103 -2.21 -11.45 -5.77
CA LEU A 103 -2.76 -10.35 -4.98
C LEU A 103 -2.43 -8.98 -5.61
N ALA A 104 -1.20 -8.77 -6.08
CA ALA A 104 -0.80 -7.54 -6.76
C ALA A 104 -1.66 -7.27 -8.00
N ARG A 105 -1.93 -8.31 -8.81
CA ARG A 105 -2.85 -8.22 -9.96
C ARG A 105 -4.26 -7.82 -9.53
N LEU A 106 -4.82 -8.45 -8.49
CA LEU A 106 -6.16 -8.15 -7.98
C LEU A 106 -6.25 -6.72 -7.40
N LEU A 107 -5.23 -6.28 -6.66
CA LEU A 107 -5.13 -4.92 -6.12
C LEU A 107 -5.08 -3.88 -7.24
N GLY A 108 -4.24 -4.11 -8.24
CA GLY A 108 -4.13 -3.23 -9.40
C GLY A 108 -5.44 -3.11 -10.16
N ALA A 109 -6.18 -4.21 -10.26
CA ALA A 109 -7.47 -4.21 -10.91
C ALA A 109 -8.59 -3.56 -10.10
N ALA A 110 -8.37 -3.39 -8.79
CA ALA A 110 -9.16 -2.50 -7.94
C ALA A 110 -8.64 -1.05 -7.92
N GLY A 111 -7.64 -0.71 -8.75
CA GLY A 111 -7.08 0.65 -8.86
C GLY A 111 -6.05 0.99 -7.78
N MET A 112 -5.42 -0.01 -7.16
CA MET A 112 -4.43 0.17 -6.09
C MET A 112 -3.04 -0.30 -6.56
N ALA A 113 -2.01 0.49 -6.31
CA ALA A 113 -0.64 0.04 -6.50
C ALA A 113 -0.24 -0.93 -5.37
N SER A 114 0.80 -1.73 -5.60
CA SER A 114 1.41 -2.53 -4.54
C SER A 114 2.91 -2.63 -4.69
N LEU A 115 3.61 -2.68 -3.56
CA LEU A 115 5.04 -2.99 -3.49
C LEU A 115 5.18 -4.25 -2.64
N ARG A 116 5.86 -5.26 -3.17
CA ARG A 116 6.29 -6.43 -2.40
C ARG A 116 7.81 -6.45 -2.33
N ILE A 117 8.36 -6.68 -1.16
CA ILE A 117 9.81 -6.62 -0.92
C ILE A 117 10.34 -7.97 -0.44
N ASP A 118 11.60 -8.24 -0.74
CA ASP A 118 12.38 -9.27 -0.06
C ASP A 118 13.00 -8.64 1.17
N PHE A 119 12.77 -9.19 2.36
CA PHE A 119 13.54 -8.78 3.53
C PHE A 119 15.03 -9.09 3.33
N ARG A 120 15.91 -8.32 3.97
CA ARG A 120 17.35 -8.64 3.93
C ARG A 120 17.60 -10.05 4.48
N GLY A 121 18.44 -10.80 3.78
CA GLY A 121 18.66 -12.23 3.99
C GLY A 121 17.61 -13.15 3.35
N SER A 122 16.71 -12.64 2.51
CA SER A 122 15.72 -13.43 1.75
C SER A 122 15.70 -13.04 0.28
N GLY A 123 15.29 -13.97 -0.59
CA GLY A 123 15.10 -13.73 -2.02
C GLY A 123 16.33 -13.13 -2.71
N GLU A 124 16.15 -11.97 -3.33
CA GLU A 124 17.21 -11.25 -4.06
C GLU A 124 17.80 -10.06 -3.27
N SER A 125 17.31 -9.79 -2.06
CA SER A 125 17.89 -8.78 -1.17
C SER A 125 19.23 -9.22 -0.61
N ASP A 126 20.07 -8.24 -0.29
CA ASP A 126 21.37 -8.47 0.35
C ASP A 126 21.21 -9.07 1.76
N GLY A 127 22.34 -9.52 2.31
CA GLY A 127 22.43 -10.08 3.66
C GLY A 127 22.32 -11.60 3.70
N ALA A 128 22.69 -12.19 4.83
CA ALA A 128 22.59 -13.63 5.05
C ALA A 128 21.35 -13.96 5.88
N TRP A 129 20.61 -15.01 5.50
CA TRP A 129 19.44 -15.49 6.24
C TRP A 129 19.72 -15.76 7.73
N ALA A 130 20.92 -16.24 8.06
CA ALA A 130 21.33 -16.52 9.44
C ALA A 130 21.38 -15.27 10.34
N ASP A 131 21.49 -14.08 9.73
CA ASP A 131 21.55 -12.79 10.41
C ASP A 131 20.19 -12.08 10.45
N THR A 132 19.14 -12.67 9.84
CA THR A 132 17.78 -12.10 9.84
C THR A 132 17.21 -12.04 11.26
N THR A 133 16.72 -10.86 11.64
CA THR A 133 16.05 -10.62 12.92
C THR A 133 14.70 -9.94 12.71
N PHE A 134 13.77 -10.11 13.66
CA PHE A 134 12.47 -9.41 13.61
C PHE A 134 12.62 -7.88 13.58
N THR A 135 13.59 -7.34 14.30
CA THR A 135 13.89 -5.90 14.28
C THR A 135 14.45 -5.45 12.94
N GLY A 136 15.31 -6.27 12.31
CA GLY A 136 15.80 -6.01 10.95
C GLY A 136 14.67 -5.98 9.93
N GLN A 137 13.75 -6.94 9.97
CA GLN A 137 12.57 -6.96 9.11
C GLN A 137 11.66 -5.74 9.34
N LEU A 138 11.51 -5.27 10.58
CA LEU A 138 10.77 -4.05 10.87
C LEU A 138 11.45 -2.81 10.27
N ASP A 139 12.77 -2.75 10.31
CA ASP A 139 13.53 -1.66 9.70
C ASP A 139 13.43 -1.68 8.17
N ASP A 140 13.46 -2.85 7.55
CA ASP A 140 13.24 -3.02 6.11
C ASP A 140 11.83 -2.59 5.70
N ALA A 141 10.81 -2.95 6.49
CA ALA A 141 9.43 -2.52 6.26
C ALA A 141 9.27 -0.99 6.35
N ARG A 142 9.97 -0.33 7.28
CA ARG A 142 10.00 1.14 7.38
C ARG A 142 10.67 1.76 6.16
N ALA A 143 11.83 1.25 5.76
CA ALA A 143 12.53 1.73 4.56
C ALA A 143 11.66 1.58 3.30
N ALA A 144 10.87 0.50 3.19
CA ALA A 144 9.92 0.31 2.11
C ALA A 144 8.76 1.32 2.15
N VAL A 145 8.27 1.69 3.34
CA VAL A 145 7.29 2.78 3.48
C VAL A 145 7.89 4.12 3.07
N ASP A 146 9.12 4.42 3.48
CA ASP A 146 9.82 5.65 3.11
C ASP A 146 10.09 5.72 1.60
N TYR A 147 10.38 4.59 0.97
CA TYR A 147 10.53 4.48 -0.49
C TYR A 147 9.22 4.82 -1.25
N LEU A 148 8.06 4.58 -0.64
CA LEU A 148 6.74 4.84 -1.23
C LEU A 148 6.21 6.26 -0.98
N ALA A 149 6.87 7.05 -0.13
CA ALA A 149 6.43 8.38 0.30
C ALA A 149 6.81 9.49 -0.70
#